data_AF-A0A8R7TR22-F1
#
_entry.id   AF-A0A8R7TR22-F1
#
_cell.length_a   1.000
_cell.length_b   1.000
_cell.length_c   1.000
_cell.angle_alpha   90.00
_cell.angle_beta   90.00
_cell.angle_gamma   90.00
#
_symmetry.space_group_name_H-M   'P 1'
#
loop_
_entity.id
_entity.type
_entity.pdbx_description
1 polymer ?
#
loop_
_entity_poly.entity_id
_entity_poly.type
_entity_poly.pdbx_seq_one_letter_code
_entity_poly.pdbx_strand_id
1 'polypeptide(L)'
;MRNYFWLDFPHLNNIYRYKTEEYSHTAVNKFNVIPDSIPDWVFDFMPCRGGYFLGNVSPAMMDYRWFALGNCIAIISSLATPEQSWAIMDLIEERWDELVGEVPLKICYPAIENHERRIITGCHPKNTRWSYHNGGSWPVLLWLLTAACIKTGRPQMAKRAIELSEARLLKDGWPEYYDGKLRKFVGKQARKFQTWSITGGYLVARMMLEDRQHS
;
A
#
# COMPACT_ATOMS: atom_id res chain seq x y z
N MET A 1 -13.12 2.47 11.80
CA MET A 1 -11.92 1.93 11.11
C MET A 1 -12.00 0.43 10.92
N ARG A 2 -11.85 -0.40 11.98
CA ARG A 2 -11.76 -1.87 11.87
C ARG A 2 -12.90 -2.57 11.11
N ASN A 3 -14.13 -2.04 11.17
CA ASN A 3 -15.29 -2.69 10.55
C ASN A 3 -15.57 -2.19 9.12
N TYR A 4 -15.39 -0.88 8.87
CA TYR A 4 -15.84 -0.25 7.63
C TYR A 4 -14.72 -0.07 6.60
N PHE A 5 -13.48 0.07 7.06
CA PHE A 5 -12.32 0.24 6.18
C PHE A 5 -11.63 -1.09 5.90
N TRP A 6 -11.89 -2.14 6.67
CA TRP A 6 -11.25 -3.43 6.46
C TRP A 6 -11.83 -4.14 5.24
N LEU A 7 -10.95 -4.63 4.37
CA LEU A 7 -11.31 -5.41 3.20
C LEU A 7 -10.43 -6.65 3.13
N ASP A 8 -11.08 -7.81 3.16
CA ASP A 8 -10.52 -9.13 2.82
C ASP A 8 -11.47 -9.82 1.84
N PHE A 9 -11.13 -11.03 1.38
CA PHE A 9 -11.96 -11.75 0.42
C PHE A 9 -13.41 -12.00 0.92
N PRO A 10 -13.67 -12.47 2.16
CA PRO A 10 -15.03 -12.55 2.69
C PRO A 10 -15.80 -11.23 2.68
N HIS A 11 -15.17 -10.12 3.10
CA HIS A 11 -15.81 -8.82 3.10
C HIS A 11 -16.08 -8.30 1.68
N LEU A 12 -15.15 -8.50 0.75
CA LEU A 12 -15.34 -8.16 -0.67
C LEU A 12 -16.54 -8.91 -1.26
N ASN A 13 -16.64 -10.22 -0.98
CA ASN A 13 -17.78 -11.03 -1.43
C ASN A 13 -19.12 -10.56 -0.83
N ASN A 14 -19.11 -10.03 0.40
CA ASN A 14 -20.29 -9.42 0.99
C ASN A 14 -20.67 -8.10 0.30
N ILE A 15 -19.71 -7.21 0.06
CA ILE A 15 -19.93 -5.91 -0.61
C ILE A 15 -20.44 -6.12 -2.04
N TYR A 16 -19.87 -7.09 -2.75
CA TYR A 16 -20.32 -7.50 -4.09
C TYR A 16 -21.80 -7.92 -4.13
N ARG A 17 -22.37 -8.34 -2.99
CA ARG A 17 -23.76 -8.80 -2.86
C ARG A 17 -24.66 -7.80 -2.14
N TYR A 18 -24.20 -6.56 -1.93
CA TYR A 18 -25.00 -5.54 -1.26
C TYR A 18 -26.27 -5.23 -2.04
N LYS A 19 -27.35 -4.98 -1.30
CA LYS A 19 -28.52 -4.30 -1.83
C LYS A 19 -28.28 -2.79 -1.73
N THR A 20 -28.77 -2.07 -2.71
CA THR A 20 -28.73 -0.60 -2.74
C THR A 20 -30.02 -0.03 -2.15
N GLU A 21 -30.00 1.26 -1.81
CA GLU A 21 -31.17 2.01 -1.33
C GLU A 21 -31.73 1.51 0.02
N GLU A 22 -30.87 0.94 0.86
CA GLU A 22 -31.26 0.54 2.21
C GLU A 22 -31.45 1.78 3.11
N TYR A 23 -32.69 2.02 3.55
CA TYR A 23 -33.02 3.12 4.48
C TYR A 23 -33.49 2.58 5.82
N SER A 24 -32.54 2.23 6.70
CA SER A 24 -32.82 1.84 8.09
C SER A 24 -31.59 1.95 8.98
N HIS A 25 -31.78 2.01 10.30
CA HIS A 25 -30.68 1.92 11.28
C HIS A 25 -30.00 0.54 11.31
N THR A 26 -30.66 -0.48 10.77
CA THR A 26 -30.18 -1.87 10.69
C THR A 26 -29.62 -2.23 9.31
N ALA A 27 -29.46 -1.26 8.42
CA ALA A 27 -28.92 -1.44 7.08
C ALA A 27 -27.51 -2.04 7.12
N VAL A 28 -27.26 -3.00 6.23
CA VAL A 28 -25.95 -3.64 6.03
C VAL A 28 -25.08 -2.72 5.16
N ASN A 29 -25.66 -2.16 4.10
CA ASN A 29 -24.99 -1.22 3.20
C ASN A 29 -25.07 0.22 3.72
N LYS A 30 -24.40 0.49 4.86
CA LYS A 30 -24.49 1.78 5.56
C LYS A 30 -24.06 3.00 4.74
N PHE A 31 -23.22 2.78 3.72
CA PHE A 31 -22.71 3.85 2.88
C PHE A 31 -23.39 3.89 1.51
N ASN A 32 -24.39 3.05 1.26
CA ASN A 32 -25.08 2.92 -0.03
C ASN A 32 -24.08 2.74 -1.20
N VAL A 33 -23.09 1.87 -1.01
CA VAL A 33 -22.10 1.52 -2.04
C VAL A 33 -22.81 0.73 -3.13
N ILE A 34 -22.55 1.09 -4.38
CA ILE A 34 -23.09 0.39 -5.56
C ILE A 34 -22.13 -0.77 -5.89
N PRO A 35 -22.56 -2.04 -5.86
CA PRO A 35 -21.69 -3.18 -6.15
C PRO A 35 -21.03 -3.10 -7.53
N ASP A 36 -21.76 -2.63 -8.54
CA ASP A 36 -21.25 -2.47 -9.91
C ASP A 36 -20.17 -1.39 -10.04
N SER A 37 -19.95 -0.58 -8.99
CA SER A 37 -18.87 0.40 -8.94
C SER A 37 -17.54 -0.15 -8.43
N ILE A 38 -17.51 -1.41 -7.98
CA ILE A 38 -16.26 -2.08 -7.58
C ILE A 38 -15.37 -2.24 -8.82
N PRO A 39 -14.15 -1.70 -8.83
CA PRO A 39 -13.27 -1.84 -10.00
C PRO A 39 -12.84 -3.29 -10.23
N ASP A 40 -12.80 -3.73 -11.50
CA ASP A 40 -12.46 -5.11 -11.89
C ASP A 40 -11.14 -5.60 -11.29
N TRP A 41 -10.13 -4.74 -11.24
CA TRP A 41 -8.81 -5.08 -10.71
C TRP A 41 -8.84 -5.54 -9.26
N VAL A 42 -9.84 -5.14 -8.47
CA VAL A 42 -9.96 -5.51 -7.04
C VAL A 42 -10.21 -7.01 -6.90
N PHE A 43 -11.00 -7.60 -7.79
CA PHE A 43 -11.31 -9.04 -7.75
C PHE A 43 -10.07 -9.89 -8.06
N ASP A 44 -9.25 -9.47 -9.02
CA ASP A 44 -8.00 -10.16 -9.36
C ASP A 44 -6.91 -9.92 -8.30
N PHE A 45 -6.87 -8.71 -7.74
CA PHE A 45 -5.86 -8.31 -6.77
C PHE A 45 -6.08 -8.96 -5.41
N MET A 46 -7.33 -9.14 -4.96
CA MET A 46 -7.62 -9.69 -3.63
C MET A 46 -7.23 -11.17 -3.52
N PRO A 47 -6.26 -11.54 -2.65
CA PRO A 47 -5.91 -12.94 -2.43
C PRO A 47 -6.97 -13.68 -1.61
N CYS A 48 -6.91 -15.02 -1.62
CA CYS A 48 -7.73 -15.85 -0.73
C CYS A 48 -7.33 -15.69 0.75
N ARG A 49 -6.04 -15.40 1.01
CA ARG A 49 -5.51 -15.13 2.35
C ARG A 49 -4.85 -13.76 2.35
N GLY A 50 -5.41 -12.86 3.13
CA GLY A 50 -4.92 -11.50 3.26
C GLY A 50 -6.04 -10.48 3.24
N GLY A 51 -5.67 -9.23 3.48
CA GLY A 51 -6.60 -8.11 3.52
C GLY A 51 -5.88 -6.81 3.86
N TYR A 52 -6.57 -5.69 3.69
CA TYR A 52 -6.02 -4.37 3.97
C TYR A 52 -7.11 -3.37 4.34
N PHE A 53 -6.67 -2.21 4.82
CA PHE A 53 -7.53 -1.06 4.98
C PHE A 53 -7.67 -0.28 3.68
N LEU A 54 -8.91 -0.12 3.23
CA LEU A 54 -9.34 0.74 2.13
C LEU A 54 -8.73 2.14 2.23
N GLY A 55 -8.49 2.76 1.07
CA GLY A 55 -7.94 4.12 1.00
C GLY A 55 -8.92 5.18 1.50
N ASN A 56 -10.21 4.99 1.22
CA ASN A 56 -11.26 5.89 1.67
C ASN A 56 -12.63 5.21 1.72
N VAL A 57 -13.49 5.67 2.62
CA VAL A 57 -14.89 5.25 2.73
C VAL A 57 -15.73 6.48 3.03
N SER A 58 -16.72 6.74 2.17
CA SER A 58 -17.59 7.92 2.24
C SER A 58 -18.98 7.59 1.68
N PRO A 59 -19.99 8.46 1.85
CA PRO A 59 -21.32 8.22 1.29
C PRO A 59 -21.25 7.96 -0.22
N ALA A 60 -21.80 6.81 -0.65
CA ALA A 60 -21.83 6.31 -2.02
C ALA A 60 -20.45 6.13 -2.70
N MET A 61 -19.34 6.17 -1.96
CA MET A 61 -18.00 6.02 -2.56
C MET A 61 -17.03 5.30 -1.63
N MET A 62 -16.41 4.24 -2.15
CA MET A 62 -15.28 3.54 -1.55
C MET A 62 -14.09 3.59 -2.49
N ASP A 63 -12.94 4.03 -1.97
CA ASP A 63 -11.68 3.97 -2.69
C ASP A 63 -10.95 2.68 -2.31
N TYR A 64 -11.02 1.72 -3.22
CA TYR A 64 -10.42 0.40 -3.06
C TYR A 64 -8.90 0.40 -3.14
N ARG A 65 -8.23 1.50 -3.50
CA ARG A 65 -6.77 1.50 -3.62
C ARG A 65 -6.11 1.16 -2.29
N TRP A 66 -5.07 0.34 -2.37
CA TRP A 66 -4.20 0.03 -1.24
C TRP A 66 -3.22 1.19 -1.02
N PHE A 67 -3.03 1.61 0.23
CA PHE A 67 -2.07 2.65 0.61
C PHE A 67 -1.08 2.11 1.64
N ALA A 68 0.21 2.12 1.30
CA ALA A 68 1.28 1.56 2.11
C ALA A 68 1.35 2.18 3.51
N LEU A 69 1.45 3.51 3.57
CA LEU A 69 1.66 4.24 4.81
C LEU A 69 0.50 4.01 5.79
N GLY A 70 -0.75 4.07 5.31
CA GLY A 70 -1.93 3.86 6.15
C GLY A 70 -1.96 2.46 6.75
N ASN A 71 -1.69 1.42 5.94
CA ASN A 71 -1.66 0.04 6.41
C ASN A 71 -0.50 -0.24 7.39
N CYS A 72 0.70 0.28 7.11
CA CYS A 72 1.85 0.12 8.01
C CYS A 72 1.61 0.83 9.35
N ILE A 73 1.11 2.07 9.34
CA ILE A 73 0.79 2.80 10.58
C ILE A 73 -0.35 2.10 11.34
N ALA A 74 -1.35 1.54 10.65
CA ALA A 74 -2.42 0.79 11.31
C ALA A 74 -1.88 -0.40 12.10
N ILE A 75 -0.89 -1.11 11.55
CA ILE A 75 -0.17 -2.18 12.27
C ILE A 75 0.61 -1.59 13.44
N ILE A 76 1.51 -0.63 13.20
CA ILE A 76 2.44 -0.09 14.21
C ILE A 76 1.69 0.52 15.41
N SER A 77 0.60 1.23 15.16
CA SER A 77 -0.24 1.88 16.19
C SER A 77 -1.20 0.94 16.93
N SER A 78 -1.26 -0.34 16.57
CA SER A 78 -2.26 -1.31 17.08
C SER A 78 -3.71 -0.96 16.72
N LEU A 79 -3.92 -0.12 15.69
CA LEU A 79 -5.25 0.11 15.13
C LEU A 79 -5.75 -1.16 14.44
N ALA A 80 -4.90 -1.89 13.73
CA ALA A 80 -5.21 -3.22 13.22
C ALA A 80 -5.24 -4.25 14.36
N THR A 81 -6.16 -5.21 14.34
CA THR A 81 -6.06 -6.37 15.24
C THR A 81 -4.86 -7.25 14.84
N PRO A 82 -4.42 -8.20 15.69
CA PRO A 82 -3.38 -9.16 15.31
C PRO A 82 -3.69 -9.91 14.01
N GLU A 83 -4.93 -10.35 13.83
CA GLU A 83 -5.39 -11.06 12.63
C GLU A 83 -5.34 -10.17 11.40
N GLN A 84 -5.82 -8.92 11.53
CA GLN A 84 -5.74 -7.93 10.45
C GLN A 84 -4.29 -7.59 10.09
N SER A 85 -3.41 -7.51 11.09
CA SER A 85 -1.99 -7.22 10.88
C SER A 85 -1.30 -8.36 10.13
N TRP A 86 -1.61 -9.61 10.48
CA TRP A 86 -1.13 -10.78 9.75
C TRP A 86 -1.69 -10.84 8.33
N ALA A 87 -2.98 -10.55 8.15
CA ALA A 87 -3.61 -10.52 6.84
C ALA A 87 -3.02 -9.42 5.91
N ILE A 88 -2.64 -8.25 6.46
CA ILE A 88 -1.90 -7.24 5.70
C ILE A 88 -0.53 -7.77 5.25
N MET A 89 0.17 -8.49 6.12
CA MET A 89 1.47 -9.08 5.77
C MET A 89 1.33 -10.21 4.74
N ASP A 90 0.32 -11.07 4.88
CA ASP A 90 0.00 -12.11 3.89
C ASP A 90 -0.30 -11.49 2.52
N LEU A 91 -1.07 -10.40 2.47
CA LEU A 91 -1.33 -9.66 1.23
C LEU A 91 -0.03 -9.15 0.58
N ILE A 92 0.86 -8.53 1.36
CA ILE A 92 2.15 -8.01 0.86
C ILE A 92 3.02 -9.15 0.33
N GLU A 93 2.98 -10.32 0.96
CA GLU A 93 3.71 -11.50 0.54
C GLU A 93 3.14 -12.11 -0.75
N GLU A 94 1.82 -12.27 -0.84
CA GLU A 94 1.13 -12.83 -2.01
C GLU A 94 1.12 -11.89 -3.23
N ARG A 95 1.18 -10.57 -3.01
CA ARG A 95 1.21 -9.52 -4.04
C ARG A 95 2.53 -8.75 -4.03
N TRP A 96 3.63 -9.47 -3.75
CA TRP A 96 4.96 -8.90 -3.62
C TRP A 96 5.39 -8.11 -4.85
N ASP A 97 5.15 -8.66 -6.05
CA ASP A 97 5.57 -8.01 -7.29
C ASP A 97 4.78 -6.72 -7.57
N GLU A 98 3.48 -6.72 -7.24
CA GLU A 98 2.59 -5.56 -7.39
C GLU A 98 2.86 -4.48 -6.34
N LEU A 99 3.17 -4.84 -5.09
CA LEU A 99 3.29 -3.89 -3.96
C LEU A 99 4.74 -3.50 -3.63
N VAL A 100 5.70 -4.41 -3.80
CA VAL A 100 7.14 -4.17 -3.60
C VAL A 100 7.91 -4.13 -4.91
N GLY A 101 7.84 -5.17 -5.74
CA GLY A 101 8.62 -5.29 -6.97
C GLY A 101 10.13 -5.20 -6.73
N GLU A 102 10.86 -4.47 -7.60
CA GLU A 102 12.32 -4.33 -7.50
C GLU A 102 12.78 -3.26 -6.50
N VAL A 103 11.92 -2.29 -6.15
CA VAL A 103 12.25 -1.23 -5.20
C VAL A 103 11.08 -1.03 -4.23
N PRO A 104 11.23 -1.39 -2.94
CA PRO A 104 10.20 -1.13 -1.96
C PRO A 104 10.04 0.38 -1.73
N LEU A 105 8.86 0.91 -1.47
CA LEU A 105 7.52 0.30 -1.49
C LEU A 105 6.61 1.19 -2.35
N LYS A 106 5.61 0.63 -3.05
CA LYS A 106 4.61 1.47 -3.72
C LYS A 106 3.89 2.33 -2.70
N ILE A 107 3.70 3.61 -2.98
CA ILE A 107 2.92 4.49 -2.10
C ILE A 107 1.43 4.10 -2.11
N CYS A 108 0.92 3.72 -3.28
CA CYS A 108 -0.41 3.18 -3.46
C CYS A 108 -0.47 2.20 -4.64
N TYR A 109 -1.52 1.38 -4.67
CA TYR A 109 -1.80 0.45 -5.76
C TYR A 109 -3.30 0.31 -6.02
N PRO A 110 -3.74 0.25 -7.29
CA PRO A 110 -2.99 0.55 -8.51
C PRO A 110 -2.83 2.06 -8.75
N ALA A 111 -2.12 2.42 -9.81
CA ALA A 111 -2.13 3.79 -10.32
C ALA A 111 -3.45 4.10 -11.03
N ILE A 112 -3.92 5.33 -10.92
CA ILE A 112 -5.03 5.87 -11.68
C ILE A 112 -4.58 6.12 -13.12
N GLU A 113 -5.36 5.64 -14.09
CA GLU A 113 -5.05 5.71 -15.52
C GLU A 113 -6.11 6.45 -16.33
N ASN A 114 -5.81 6.73 -17.61
CA ASN A 114 -6.75 7.20 -18.62
C ASN A 114 -7.68 8.34 -18.19
N HIS A 115 -9.00 8.11 -18.30
CA HIS A 115 -10.04 9.11 -18.05
C HIS A 115 -10.12 9.47 -16.56
N GLU A 116 -10.01 8.47 -15.68
CA GLU A 116 -9.98 8.68 -14.23
C GLU A 116 -8.84 9.60 -13.83
N ARG A 117 -7.66 9.46 -14.44
CA ARG A 117 -6.52 10.35 -14.13
C ARG A 117 -6.88 11.80 -14.46
N ARG A 118 -7.53 12.04 -15.60
CA ARG A 118 -7.89 13.41 -16.01
C ARG A 118 -8.85 14.05 -15.02
N ILE A 119 -9.84 13.30 -14.55
CA ILE A 119 -10.84 13.75 -13.58
C ILE A 119 -10.22 13.90 -12.19
N ILE A 120 -9.66 12.82 -11.63
CA ILE A 120 -9.24 12.76 -10.22
C ILE A 120 -8.02 13.65 -9.97
N THR A 121 -7.07 13.72 -10.91
CA THR A 121 -5.84 14.51 -10.72
C THR A 121 -5.89 15.90 -11.35
N GLY A 122 -6.95 16.25 -12.07
CA GLY A 122 -7.00 17.49 -12.85
C GLY A 122 -5.89 17.57 -13.91
N CYS A 123 -5.54 16.44 -14.52
CA CYS A 123 -4.42 16.30 -15.47
C CYS A 123 -3.03 16.67 -14.90
N HIS A 124 -2.81 16.53 -13.58
CA HIS A 124 -1.56 16.94 -12.94
C HIS A 124 -0.31 16.29 -13.57
N PRO A 125 0.65 17.08 -14.10
CA PRO A 125 1.74 16.56 -14.95
C PRO A 125 2.79 15.73 -14.19
N LYS A 126 2.91 15.89 -12.86
CA LYS A 126 3.83 15.11 -12.00
C LYS A 126 3.27 13.73 -11.60
N ASN A 127 1.95 13.59 -11.58
CA ASN A 127 1.26 12.37 -11.18
C ASN A 127 0.84 11.59 -12.44
N THR A 128 1.80 11.30 -13.30
CA THR A 128 1.59 10.41 -14.45
C THR A 128 1.35 8.96 -14.00
N ARG A 129 1.01 8.09 -14.93
CA ARG A 129 0.82 6.66 -14.67
C ARG A 129 2.06 6.07 -13.98
N TRP A 130 1.87 5.41 -12.83
CA TRP A 130 2.94 4.80 -12.03
C TRP A 130 4.07 5.78 -11.65
N SER A 131 3.73 7.02 -11.33
CA SER A 131 4.69 8.09 -11.05
C SER A 131 4.35 8.86 -9.79
N TYR A 132 5.38 9.25 -9.03
CA TYR A 132 5.25 10.07 -7.83
C TYR A 132 4.16 9.54 -6.87
N HIS A 133 3.10 10.30 -6.59
CA HIS A 133 2.00 9.86 -5.72
C HIS A 133 1.05 8.87 -6.40
N ASN A 134 1.06 8.77 -7.72
CA ASN A 134 0.16 7.90 -8.49
C ASN A 134 0.82 6.54 -8.78
N GLY A 135 1.06 5.76 -7.72
CA GLY A 135 1.63 4.41 -7.82
C GLY A 135 3.15 4.34 -8.03
N GLY A 136 3.86 5.44 -7.75
CA GLY A 136 5.33 5.46 -7.65
C GLY A 136 5.82 4.69 -6.42
N SER A 137 7.10 4.34 -6.40
CA SER A 137 7.74 3.67 -5.26
C SER A 137 8.67 4.59 -4.51
N TRP A 138 8.55 4.53 -3.19
CA TRP A 138 9.12 5.50 -2.28
C TRP A 138 10.03 4.79 -1.29
N PRO A 139 11.36 4.90 -1.44
CA PRO A 139 12.31 4.23 -0.56
C PRO A 139 12.08 4.56 0.92
N VAL A 140 11.69 5.79 1.23
CA VAL A 140 11.37 6.23 2.59
C VAL A 140 10.32 5.36 3.30
N LEU A 141 9.45 4.64 2.58
CA LEU A 141 8.45 3.78 3.22
C LEU A 141 9.05 2.48 3.79
N LEU A 142 10.32 2.19 3.51
CA LEU A 142 10.98 0.96 3.94
C LEU A 142 11.02 0.82 5.46
N TRP A 143 11.35 1.87 6.23
CA TRP A 143 11.36 1.76 7.69
C TRP A 143 9.97 1.45 8.27
N LEU A 144 8.90 1.95 7.67
CA LEU A 144 7.53 1.64 8.09
C LEU A 144 7.21 0.17 7.85
N LEU A 145 7.58 -0.35 6.67
CA LEU A 145 7.45 -1.77 6.37
C LEU A 145 8.26 -2.60 7.36
N THR A 146 9.51 -2.24 7.62
CA THR A 146 10.38 -2.94 8.57
C THR A 146 9.81 -2.94 9.98
N ALA A 147 9.35 -1.79 10.48
CA ALA A 147 8.72 -1.69 11.80
C ALA A 147 7.45 -2.55 11.90
N ALA A 148 6.61 -2.54 10.86
CA ALA A 148 5.42 -3.39 10.79
C ALA A 148 5.81 -4.87 10.78
N CYS A 149 6.79 -5.29 9.96
CA CYS A 149 7.29 -6.65 9.88
C CYS A 149 7.84 -7.13 11.21
N ILE A 150 8.57 -6.27 11.92
CA ILE A 150 9.08 -6.56 13.26
C ILE A 150 7.91 -6.78 14.22
N LYS A 151 6.94 -5.87 14.22
CA LYS A 151 5.79 -5.97 15.12
C LYS A 151 4.95 -7.23 14.88
N THR A 152 4.83 -7.69 13.64
CA THR A 152 4.06 -8.90 13.29
C THR A 152 4.88 -10.19 13.34
N GLY A 153 6.17 -10.14 13.68
CA GLY A 153 7.03 -11.32 13.75
C GLY A 153 7.46 -11.88 12.38
N ARG A 154 7.58 -11.04 11.34
CA ARG A 154 8.04 -11.42 9.99
C ARG A 154 9.33 -10.71 9.55
N PRO A 155 10.44 -10.81 10.30
CA PRO A 155 11.68 -10.09 9.98
C PRO A 155 12.29 -10.47 8.62
N GLN A 156 12.05 -11.68 8.11
CA GLN A 156 12.53 -12.14 6.81
C GLN A 156 12.02 -11.27 5.65
N MET A 157 10.79 -10.77 5.75
CA MET A 157 10.19 -9.90 4.74
C MET A 157 10.91 -8.54 4.69
N ALA A 158 11.18 -7.97 5.86
CA ALA A 158 11.94 -6.73 5.97
C ALA A 158 13.37 -6.90 5.45
N LYS A 159 14.03 -8.02 5.78
CA LYS A 159 15.38 -8.33 5.27
C LYS A 159 15.41 -8.37 3.75
N ARG A 160 14.48 -9.10 3.12
CA ARG A 160 14.33 -9.16 1.66
C ARG A 160 14.11 -7.77 1.04
N ALA A 161 13.24 -6.95 1.63
CA ALA A 161 12.98 -5.60 1.13
C ALA A 161 14.24 -4.71 1.22
N ILE A 162 15.01 -4.81 2.30
CA ILE A 162 16.25 -4.05 2.47
C ILE A 162 17.32 -4.48 1.46
N GLU A 163 17.50 -5.78 1.24
CA GLU A 163 18.45 -6.30 0.24
C GLU A 163 18.14 -5.77 -1.18
N LEU A 164 16.86 -5.67 -1.55
CA LEU A 164 16.42 -5.07 -2.82
C LEU A 164 16.78 -3.58 -2.90
N SER A 165 16.57 -2.82 -1.82
CA SER A 165 16.95 -1.41 -1.74
C SER A 165 18.46 -1.21 -1.82
N GLU A 166 19.24 -2.01 -1.09
CA GLU A 166 20.71 -1.96 -1.08
C GLU A 166 21.32 -2.17 -2.47
N ALA A 167 20.71 -3.06 -3.27
CA ALA A 167 21.18 -3.36 -4.62
C ALA A 167 21.13 -2.15 -5.58
N ARG A 168 20.28 -1.15 -5.29
CA ARG A 168 19.96 -0.03 -6.21
C ARG A 168 20.18 1.37 -5.64
N LEU A 169 19.80 1.66 -4.40
CA LEU A 169 19.76 3.03 -3.88
C LEU A 169 21.10 3.76 -3.98
N LEU A 170 22.20 3.08 -3.64
CA LEU A 170 23.54 3.66 -3.72
C LEU A 170 23.94 3.96 -5.17
N LYS A 171 23.68 3.03 -6.09
CA LYS A 171 24.02 3.16 -7.52
C LYS A 171 23.25 4.30 -8.20
N ASP A 172 21.99 4.49 -7.80
CA ASP A 172 21.10 5.50 -8.37
C ASP A 172 21.28 6.89 -7.71
N GLY A 173 22.12 7.00 -6.68
CA GLY A 173 22.40 8.26 -5.97
C GLY A 173 21.27 8.70 -5.04
N TRP A 174 20.66 7.74 -4.32
CA TRP A 174 19.63 7.98 -3.31
C TRP A 174 18.45 8.84 -3.81
N PRO A 175 17.71 8.37 -4.84
CA PRO A 175 16.62 9.13 -5.40
C PRO A 175 15.42 9.26 -4.45
N GLU A 176 14.64 10.32 -4.63
CA GLU A 176 13.42 10.59 -3.86
C GLU A 176 12.34 9.51 -4.07
N TYR A 177 12.14 9.07 -5.32
CA TYR A 177 11.16 8.05 -5.70
C TYR A 177 11.53 7.37 -7.02
N TYR A 178 10.85 6.28 -7.33
CA TYR A 178 10.98 5.48 -8.55
C TYR A 178 9.63 5.35 -9.27
N ASP A 179 9.69 5.26 -10.61
CA ASP A 179 8.53 5.20 -11.49
C ASP A 179 8.42 3.85 -12.23
N GLY A 180 7.19 3.57 -12.66
CA GLY A 180 6.85 2.41 -13.48
C GLY A 180 6.16 1.29 -12.70
N LYS A 181 5.48 0.39 -13.43
CA LYS A 181 4.76 -0.74 -12.84
C LYS A 181 5.71 -1.61 -12.00
N LEU A 182 6.86 -1.98 -12.59
CA LEU A 182 7.95 -2.74 -11.95
C LEU A 182 9.03 -1.87 -11.28
N ARG A 183 8.93 -0.54 -11.36
CA ARG A 183 9.80 0.40 -10.61
C ARG A 183 11.26 0.40 -11.06
N LYS A 184 11.46 0.12 -12.35
CA LYS A 184 12.79 0.06 -12.99
C LYS A 184 13.42 1.45 -13.16
N PHE A 185 12.60 2.49 -13.27
CA PHE A 185 13.08 3.83 -13.62
C PHE A 185 13.19 4.71 -12.38
N VAL A 186 14.30 5.46 -12.27
CA VAL A 186 14.38 6.59 -11.33
C VAL A 186 13.26 7.57 -11.66
N GLY A 187 12.62 8.13 -10.63
CA GLY A 187 11.44 8.98 -10.80
C GLY A 187 11.69 10.15 -11.75
N LYS A 188 10.70 10.47 -12.58
CA LYS A 188 10.78 11.44 -13.68
C LYS A 188 11.32 12.81 -13.24
N GLN A 189 11.02 13.21 -12.01
CA GLN A 189 11.49 14.44 -11.38
C GLN A 189 12.08 14.16 -9.99
N ALA A 190 12.65 12.96 -9.77
CA ALA A 190 13.21 12.58 -8.48
C ALA A 190 14.51 13.35 -8.22
N ARG A 191 14.62 13.94 -7.03
CA ARG A 191 15.88 14.52 -6.55
C ARG A 191 16.82 13.41 -6.08
N LYS A 192 18.12 13.60 -6.30
CA LYS A 192 19.18 12.74 -5.75
C LYS A 192 19.52 13.17 -4.33
N PHE A 193 20.13 12.25 -3.57
CA PHE A 193 20.55 12.47 -2.18
C PHE A 193 19.41 12.96 -1.28
N GLN A 194 18.22 12.43 -1.53
CA GLN A 194 17.05 12.82 -0.77
C GLN A 194 17.17 12.28 0.67
N THR A 195 17.18 13.18 1.66
CA THR A 195 17.47 12.87 3.07
C THR A 195 16.65 11.70 3.60
N TRP A 196 15.33 11.69 3.37
CA TRP A 196 14.45 10.64 3.89
C TRP A 196 14.61 9.27 3.20
N SER A 197 15.21 9.24 2.00
CA SER A 197 15.47 8.00 1.27
C SER A 197 16.73 7.34 1.84
N ILE A 198 17.67 8.16 2.31
CA ILE A 198 18.85 7.69 3.04
C ILE A 198 18.47 7.27 4.46
N THR A 199 17.78 8.13 5.21
CA THR A 199 17.49 7.89 6.62
C THR A 199 16.40 6.82 6.80
N GLY A 200 15.20 7.06 6.29
CA GLY A 200 14.08 6.13 6.40
C GLY A 200 14.17 4.96 5.42
N GLY A 201 14.71 5.20 4.22
CA GLY A 201 14.83 4.17 3.20
C GLY A 201 15.98 3.20 3.37
N TYR A 202 16.90 3.45 4.32
CA TYR A 202 18.01 2.53 4.58
C TYR A 202 18.43 2.50 6.05
N LEU A 203 18.92 3.61 6.60
CA LEU A 203 19.57 3.62 7.93
C LEU A 203 18.65 3.12 9.04
N VAL A 204 17.46 3.70 9.18
CA VAL A 204 16.49 3.33 10.23
C VAL A 204 16.02 1.89 10.05
N ALA A 205 15.73 1.48 8.81
CA ALA A 205 15.30 0.12 8.50
C ALA A 205 16.38 -0.92 8.85
N ARG A 206 17.65 -0.62 8.59
CA ARG A 206 18.80 -1.46 8.97
C ARG A 206 18.96 -1.57 10.47
N MET A 207 19.01 -0.43 11.17
CA MET A 207 19.18 -0.39 12.62
C MET A 207 18.09 -1.19 13.35
N MET A 208 16.83 -1.05 12.92
CA MET A 208 15.72 -1.82 13.49
C MET A 208 15.89 -3.35 13.35
N LEU A 209 16.49 -3.84 12.27
CA LEU A 209 16.76 -5.27 12.11
C LEU A 209 17.98 -5.73 12.91
N GLU A 210 19.02 -4.91 13.00
CA GLU A 210 20.26 -5.22 13.71
C GLU A 210 20.03 -5.28 15.23
N ASP A 211 19.31 -4.31 15.80
CA ASP A 211 19.02 -4.28 17.25
C ASP A 211 18.22 -5.50 17.71
N ARG A 212 17.35 -6.04 16.83
CA ARG A 212 16.55 -7.23 17.16
C ARG A 212 17.33 -8.54 17.10
N GLN A 213 18.46 -8.60 16.40
CA GLN A 213 19.34 -9.78 16.43
C GLN A 213 20.12 -9.88 17.74
N HIS A 214 20.17 -8.80 18.52
CA HIS A 214 20.88 -8.71 19.79
C HIS A 214 19.94 -8.77 21.02
N SER A 215 18.64 -9.00 20.81
CA SER A 215 17.59 -9.06 21.85
C SER A 215 17.02 -10.47 22.01
#